data_AF-A0A3B8P3D2-F1
#
_entry.id   AF-A0A3B8P3D2-F1
#
_cell.length_a   1.000
_cell.length_b   1.000
_cell.length_c   1.000
_cell.angle_alpha   90.00
_cell.angle_beta   90.00
_cell.angle_gamma   90.00
#
_symmetry.space_group_name_H-M   'P 1'
#
loop_
_entity.id
_entity.type
_entity.pdbx_description
1 polymer ?
#
loop_
_entity_poly.entity_id
_entity_poly.type
_entity_poly.pdbx_seq_one_letter_code
_entity_poly.pdbx_strand_id
1 'polypeptide(L)'
;ASDGGFLSRLRLPFKLGLGGPLGHGRQWMPWIHVDDHIALIDFLMQHKAASGPYNACAPEPVRNREFAKQLGRALHRPAVLAVPGLLLKAGLGELSTLLLGGQRALPQRALEAGFTFRFTDLPSALGDLAKGL
;
A
#
# COMPACT_ATOMS: atom_id res chain seq x y z
N ALA A 1 -0.15 -10.52 7.39
CA ALA A 1 0.00 -10.05 8.78
C ALA A 1 -0.65 -8.67 8.94
N SER A 2 -1.63 -8.53 9.83
CA SER A 2 -2.44 -7.32 10.06
C SER A 2 -1.79 -6.26 10.94
N ASP A 3 -0.75 -6.62 11.69
CA ASP A 3 -0.23 -5.79 12.79
C ASP A 3 1.08 -5.06 12.45
N GLY A 4 1.48 -5.07 11.17
CA GLY A 4 2.73 -4.50 10.71
C GLY A 4 2.58 -3.51 9.56
N GLY A 5 3.73 -3.06 9.05
CA GLY A 5 3.81 -2.20 7.87
C GLY A 5 3.14 -0.83 8.04
N PHE A 6 2.93 -0.14 6.92
CA PHE A 6 2.32 1.18 6.93
C PHE A 6 0.86 1.19 7.41
N LEU A 7 0.14 0.08 7.17
CA LEU A 7 -1.28 -0.04 7.52
C LEU A 7 -1.53 0.04 9.04
N SER A 8 -0.63 -0.53 9.85
CA SER A 8 -0.70 -0.43 11.31
C SER A 8 -0.74 1.03 11.81
N ARG A 9 -0.05 1.95 11.14
CA ARG A 9 -0.02 3.38 11.47
C ARG A 9 -1.32 4.11 11.10
N LEU A 10 -2.09 3.56 10.15
CA LEU A 10 -3.36 4.13 9.71
C LEU A 10 -4.57 3.52 10.43
N ARG A 11 -4.39 2.35 11.07
CA ARG A 11 -5.48 1.60 11.69
C ARG A 11 -6.27 2.42 12.71
N LEU A 12 -5.60 3.00 13.71
CA LEU A 12 -6.27 3.75 14.77
C LEU A 12 -7.07 4.96 14.26
N PRO A 13 -6.50 5.90 13.48
CA PRO A 13 -7.27 7.04 12.99
C PRO A 13 -8.46 6.60 12.11
N PHE A 14 -8.29 5.58 11.27
CA PHE A 14 -9.40 5.08 10.46
C PHE A 14 -10.48 4.38 11.27
N LYS A 15 -10.13 3.59 12.31
CA LYS A 15 -11.11 2.96 13.22
C LYS A 15 -11.96 3.97 13.97
N LEU A 16 -11.36 5.11 14.33
CA LEU A 16 -12.04 6.24 14.97
C LEU A 16 -12.84 7.11 13.99
N GLY A 17 -12.85 6.78 12.69
CA GLY A 17 -13.52 7.59 11.66
C GLY A 17 -12.79 8.90 11.34
N LEU A 18 -11.55 9.04 11.78
CA LEU A 18 -10.67 10.20 11.53
C LEU A 18 -9.74 9.98 10.34
N GLY A 19 -9.98 8.94 9.55
CA GLY A 19 -9.18 8.59 8.38
C GLY A 19 -9.48 9.45 7.17
N GLY A 20 -8.55 9.43 6.21
CA GLY A 20 -8.74 10.07 4.91
C GLY A 20 -7.44 10.18 4.12
N PRO A 21 -7.49 10.90 2.98
CA PRO A 21 -6.34 11.06 2.11
C PRO A 21 -5.20 11.85 2.79
N LEU A 22 -3.97 11.55 2.41
CA LEU A 22 -2.76 12.27 2.81
C LEU A 22 -2.48 13.39 1.83
N GLY A 23 -2.35 14.63 2.32
CA GLY A 23 -2.19 15.81 1.47
C GLY A 23 -3.38 15.98 0.51
N HIS A 24 -3.09 16.24 -0.77
CA HIS A 24 -4.15 16.38 -1.79
C HIS A 24 -4.70 15.03 -2.29
N GLY A 25 -4.14 13.88 -1.87
CA GLY A 25 -4.62 12.53 -2.20
C GLY A 25 -4.51 12.11 -3.67
N ARG A 26 -3.76 12.85 -4.49
CA ARG A 26 -3.59 12.60 -5.94
C ARG A 26 -2.28 11.89 -6.24
N GLN A 27 -1.39 11.75 -5.28
CA GLN A 27 -0.16 11.02 -5.45
C GLN A 27 -0.46 9.51 -5.60
N TRP A 28 0.39 8.83 -6.36
CA TRP A 28 0.32 7.37 -6.48
C TRP A 28 0.80 6.74 -5.18
N MET A 29 0.14 5.66 -4.78
CA MET A 29 0.48 4.90 -3.59
C MET A 29 0.68 3.45 -4.00
N PRO A 30 1.92 3.05 -4.38
CA PRO A 30 2.21 1.67 -4.63
C PRO A 30 2.08 0.91 -3.31
N TRP A 31 1.54 -0.29 -3.38
CA TRP A 31 1.24 -1.15 -2.24
C TRP A 31 1.56 -2.59 -2.63
N ILE A 32 1.77 -3.46 -1.65
CA ILE A 32 1.90 -4.90 -1.86
C ILE A 32 1.36 -5.61 -0.62
N HIS A 33 0.65 -6.71 -0.79
CA HIS A 33 0.27 -7.55 0.35
C HIS A 33 1.53 -8.25 0.89
N VAL A 34 1.63 -8.42 2.22
CA VAL A 34 2.86 -9.00 2.81
C VAL A 34 3.13 -10.42 2.32
N ASP A 35 2.08 -11.22 2.08
CA ASP A 35 2.24 -12.57 1.55
C ASP A 35 2.82 -12.57 0.12
N ASP A 36 2.38 -11.64 -0.73
CA ASP A 36 2.94 -11.48 -2.08
C ASP A 36 4.37 -10.96 -2.04
N HIS A 37 4.70 -10.11 -1.07
CA HIS A 37 6.07 -9.63 -0.91
C HIS A 37 7.02 -10.78 -0.53
N ILE A 38 6.62 -11.63 0.42
CA ILE A 38 7.40 -12.81 0.82
C ILE A 38 7.51 -13.79 -0.35
N ALA A 39 6.39 -14.08 -1.03
CA ALA A 39 6.37 -14.97 -2.18
C ALA A 39 7.25 -14.46 -3.34
N LEU A 40 7.28 -13.14 -3.56
CA LEU A 40 8.14 -12.54 -4.59
C LEU A 40 9.62 -12.73 -4.24
N ILE A 41 10.01 -12.55 -2.98
CA ILE A 41 11.40 -12.79 -2.53
C ILE A 41 11.77 -14.26 -2.76
N ASP A 42 10.92 -15.19 -2.31
CA ASP A 42 11.15 -16.62 -2.49
C ASP A 42 11.27 -17.01 -3.98
N PHE A 43 10.35 -16.51 -4.80
CA PHE A 43 10.37 -16.69 -6.25
C PHE A 43 11.69 -16.20 -6.87
N LEU A 44 12.13 -14.98 -6.53
CA LEU A 44 13.37 -14.41 -7.09
C LEU A 44 14.62 -15.16 -6.63
N MET A 45 14.63 -15.71 -5.41
CA MET A 45 15.73 -16.55 -4.92
C MET A 45 15.84 -17.87 -5.69
N GLN A 46 14.72 -18.42 -6.16
CA GLN A 46 14.69 -19.68 -6.91
C GLN A 46 14.85 -19.46 -8.43
N HIS A 47 14.60 -18.25 -8.92
CA HIS A 47 14.66 -17.93 -10.35
C HIS A 47 16.09 -17.55 -10.78
N LYS A 48 16.85 -18.51 -11.33
CA LYS A 48 18.27 -18.32 -11.72
C LYS A 48 18.54 -17.17 -12.70
N ALA A 49 17.55 -16.80 -13.52
CA ALA A 49 17.66 -15.69 -14.47
C ALA A 49 17.34 -14.31 -13.85
N ALA A 50 16.89 -14.26 -12.59
CA ALA A 50 16.58 -13.02 -11.91
C ALA A 50 17.88 -12.24 -11.64
N SER A 51 17.94 -11.00 -12.10
CA SER A 51 19.09 -10.13 -11.89
C SER A 51 18.68 -8.66 -11.89
N GLY A 52 19.37 -7.84 -11.09
CA GLY A 52 19.06 -6.42 -10.94
C GLY A 52 17.76 -6.16 -10.17
N PRO A 53 17.22 -4.93 -10.23
CA PRO A 53 16.11 -4.50 -9.38
C PRO A 53 14.74 -5.00 -9.86
N TYR A 54 13.88 -5.38 -8.91
CA TYR A 54 12.48 -5.72 -9.12
C TYR A 54 11.59 -4.85 -8.22
N ASN A 55 10.48 -4.34 -8.75
CA ASN A 55 9.52 -3.57 -7.97
C ASN A 55 8.60 -4.53 -7.18
N ALA A 56 8.71 -4.51 -5.85
CA ALA A 56 7.79 -5.20 -4.95
C ALA A 56 6.51 -4.38 -4.75
N CYS A 57 5.66 -4.35 -5.76
CA CYS A 57 4.36 -3.68 -5.74
C CYS A 57 3.31 -4.51 -6.48
N ALA A 58 2.06 -4.43 -6.06
CA ALA A 58 0.92 -5.03 -6.74
C ALA A 58 0.72 -4.40 -8.14
N PRO A 59 0.14 -5.15 -9.09
CA PRO A 59 0.00 -4.71 -10.49
C PRO A 59 -0.96 -3.54 -10.67
N GLU A 60 -1.90 -3.31 -9.74
CA GLU A 60 -2.85 -2.21 -9.79
C GLU A 60 -2.51 -1.09 -8.77
N PRO A 61 -1.66 -0.11 -9.16
CA PRO A 61 -1.39 1.02 -8.30
C PRO A 61 -2.63 1.90 -8.18
N VAL A 62 -2.86 2.42 -6.98
CA VAL A 62 -3.98 3.32 -6.70
C VAL A 62 -3.50 4.72 -6.35
N ARG A 63 -4.39 5.72 -6.49
CA ARG A 63 -4.15 7.04 -5.91
C ARG A 63 -4.40 6.98 -4.39
N ASN A 64 -3.69 7.80 -3.62
CA ASN A 64 -3.82 7.82 -2.16
C ASN A 64 -5.28 8.05 -1.70
N ARG A 65 -6.06 8.89 -2.39
CA ARG A 65 -7.50 9.07 -2.13
C ARG A 65 -8.31 7.79 -2.33
N GLU A 66 -7.99 7.00 -3.35
CA GLU A 66 -8.66 5.73 -3.56
C GLU A 66 -8.24 4.71 -2.49
N PHE A 67 -6.95 4.68 -2.14
CA PHE A 67 -6.47 3.88 -1.01
C PHE A 67 -7.23 4.19 0.29
N ALA A 68 -7.32 5.48 0.67
CA ALA A 68 -8.04 5.90 1.86
C ALA A 68 -9.52 5.50 1.80
N LYS A 69 -10.18 5.70 0.66
CA LYS A 69 -11.57 5.31 0.46
C LYS A 69 -11.79 3.80 0.65
N GLN A 70 -10.93 2.97 0.06
CA GLN A 70 -11.04 1.51 0.17
C GLN A 70 -10.72 1.02 1.59
N LEU A 71 -9.76 1.63 2.28
CA LEU A 71 -9.48 1.34 3.69
C LEU A 71 -10.67 1.70 4.59
N GLY A 72 -11.28 2.87 4.40
CA GLY A 72 -12.49 3.25 5.12
C GLY A 72 -13.64 2.26 4.90
N ARG A 73 -13.83 1.81 3.66
CA ARG A 73 -14.82 0.78 3.32
C ARG A 73 -14.56 -0.54 4.02
N ALA A 74 -13.33 -1.05 3.99
CA ALA A 74 -12.96 -2.29 4.66
C ALA A 74 -13.21 -2.23 6.19
N LEU A 75 -13.00 -1.05 6.78
CA LEU A 75 -13.21 -0.78 8.20
C LEU A 75 -14.64 -0.35 8.56
N HIS A 76 -15.55 -0.19 7.60
CA HIS A 76 -16.90 0.35 7.81
C HIS A 76 -16.88 1.73 8.51
N ARG A 77 -16.00 2.61 8.03
CA ARG A 77 -15.78 3.97 8.57
C ARG A 77 -15.63 5.01 7.45
N PRO A 78 -16.04 6.27 7.69
CA PRO A 78 -15.77 7.35 6.74
C PRO A 78 -14.26 7.59 6.62
N ALA A 79 -13.82 7.93 5.41
CA ALA A 79 -12.41 8.21 5.10
C ALA A 79 -12.26 9.51 4.29
N VAL A 80 -12.74 10.61 4.86
CA VAL A 80 -12.85 11.92 4.17
C VAL A 80 -11.95 13.00 4.78
N LEU A 81 -11.35 12.77 5.95
CA LEU A 81 -10.53 13.77 6.61
C LEU A 81 -9.13 13.79 6.00
N ALA A 82 -8.89 14.77 5.13
CA ALA A 82 -7.59 14.95 4.52
C ALA A 82 -6.55 15.40 5.57
N VAL A 83 -5.43 14.69 5.68
CA VAL A 83 -4.33 15.09 6.57
C VAL A 83 -3.44 16.12 5.86
N PRO A 84 -3.31 17.35 6.37
CA PRO A 84 -2.45 18.37 5.76
C PRO A 84 -1.01 17.88 5.61
N GLY A 85 -0.38 18.21 4.47
CA GLY A 85 1.01 17.85 4.21
C GLY A 85 1.99 18.41 5.25
N LEU A 86 1.68 19.55 5.86
CA LEU A 86 2.48 20.14 6.93
C LEU A 86 2.50 19.25 8.19
N LEU A 87 1.34 18.70 8.59
CA LEU A 87 1.25 17.79 9.74
C LEU A 87 2.00 16.49 9.46
N LEU A 88 1.93 15.98 8.22
CA LEU A 88 2.69 14.80 7.82
C LEU A 88 4.19 15.05 7.87
N LYS A 89 4.66 16.21 7.40
CA LYS A 89 6.08 16.59 7.48
C LYS A 89 6.55 16.71 8.92
N ALA A 90 5.75 17.35 9.78
CA ALA A 90 6.08 17.50 11.19
C ALA A 90 6.13 16.16 11.94
N GLY A 91 5.18 15.25 11.67
CA GLY A 91 5.08 13.97 12.38
C GLY A 91 5.94 12.84 11.80
N LEU A 92 6.24 12.85 10.50
CA LEU A 92 6.91 11.74 9.79
C LEU A 92 8.28 12.10 9.21
N GLY A 93 8.69 13.38 9.25
CA GLY A 93 9.98 13.83 8.72
C GLY A 93 10.13 13.44 7.24
N GLU A 94 11.24 12.79 6.89
CA GLU A 94 11.56 12.38 5.52
C GLU A 94 10.59 11.35 4.93
N LEU A 95 9.96 10.50 5.76
CA LEU A 95 8.93 9.56 5.30
C LEU A 95 7.72 10.28 4.68
N SER A 96 7.46 11.52 5.10
CA SER A 96 6.41 12.33 4.51
C SER A 96 6.63 12.57 3.01
N THR A 97 7.88 12.66 2.56
CA THR A 97 8.22 12.86 1.14
C THR A 97 7.83 11.65 0.31
N LEU A 98 8.04 10.43 0.83
CA LEU A 98 7.60 9.19 0.17
C LEU A 98 6.07 9.15 0.05
N LEU A 99 5.37 9.53 1.12
CA LEU A 99 3.90 9.49 1.20
C LEU A 99 3.20 10.61 0.42
N LEU A 100 3.85 11.77 0.27
CA LEU A 100 3.31 12.95 -0.42
C LEU A 100 3.75 13.00 -1.89
N GLY A 101 4.95 12.51 -2.23
CA GLY A 101 5.44 12.44 -3.60
C GLY A 101 4.77 11.33 -4.39
N GLY A 102 4.81 10.10 -3.86
CA GLY A 102 4.24 8.91 -4.49
C GLY A 102 4.90 8.53 -5.81
N GLN A 103 4.97 7.24 -6.12
CA GLN A 103 5.51 6.75 -7.40
C GLN A 103 4.53 5.76 -8.03
N ARG A 104 4.34 5.86 -9.35
CA ARG A 104 3.57 4.86 -10.10
C ARG A 104 4.49 3.69 -10.46
N ALA A 105 4.87 2.92 -9.45
CA ALA A 105 5.65 1.70 -9.66
C ALA A 105 4.76 0.59 -10.24
N LEU A 106 5.32 -0.22 -11.13
CA LEU A 106 4.67 -1.40 -11.71
C LEU A 106 5.64 -2.59 -11.62
N PRO A 107 5.16 -3.81 -11.31
CA PRO A 107 6.00 -5.00 -11.16
C PRO A 107 6.30 -5.69 -12.51
N GLN A 108 6.55 -4.91 -13.57
CA GLN A 108 6.66 -5.44 -14.94
C GLN A 108 7.66 -6.59 -15.05
N ARG A 109 8.88 -6.42 -14.50
CA ARG A 109 9.91 -7.47 -14.54
C ARG A 109 9.50 -8.74 -13.76
N ALA A 110 8.75 -8.59 -12.67
CA ALA A 110 8.28 -9.75 -11.90
C ALA A 110 7.21 -10.52 -12.69
N LEU A 111 6.28 -9.81 -13.32
CA LEU A 111 5.27 -10.39 -14.21
C LEU A 111 5.91 -11.08 -15.41
N GLU A 112 6.88 -10.45 -16.06
CA GLU A 112 7.64 -11.01 -17.19
C GLU A 112 8.46 -12.24 -16.79
N ALA A 113 8.96 -12.28 -15.56
CA ALA A 113 9.64 -13.46 -15.01
C ALA A 113 8.67 -14.62 -14.69
N GLY A 114 7.35 -14.38 -14.70
CA GLY A 114 6.32 -15.38 -14.43
C GLY A 114 5.81 -15.39 -12.99
N PHE A 115 6.15 -14.39 -12.17
CA PHE A 115 5.59 -14.27 -10.82
C PHE A 115 4.09 -13.96 -10.88
N THR A 116 3.30 -14.72 -10.12
CA THR A 116 1.84 -14.53 -10.02
C THR A 116 1.49 -13.97 -8.66
N PHE A 117 0.88 -12.78 -8.66
CA PHE A 117 0.37 -12.15 -7.44
C PHE A 117 -0.93 -12.81 -6.99
N ARG A 118 -1.03 -13.09 -5.69
CA ARG A 118 -2.27 -13.53 -5.05
C ARG A 118 -3.26 -12.38 -4.88
N PHE A 119 -2.76 -11.18 -4.58
CA PHE A 119 -3.58 -9.98 -4.35
C PHE A 119 -3.26 -8.92 -5.40
N THR A 120 -4.03 -8.90 -6.48
CA THR A 120 -3.83 -7.98 -7.60
C THR A 120 -4.47 -6.62 -7.40
N ASP A 121 -5.56 -6.57 -6.64
CA ASP A 121 -6.36 -5.37 -6.37
C ASP A 121 -6.42 -5.04 -4.87
N LEU A 122 -6.59 -3.76 -4.55
CA LEU A 122 -6.58 -3.31 -3.17
C LEU A 122 -7.78 -3.83 -2.33
N PRO A 123 -9.02 -3.89 -2.87
CA PRO A 123 -10.15 -4.48 -2.14
C PRO A 123 -9.90 -5.92 -1.67
N SER A 124 -9.34 -6.80 -2.51
CA SER A 124 -9.05 -8.18 -2.11
C SER A 124 -8.00 -8.26 -1.01
N ALA A 125 -6.91 -7.47 -1.11
CA ALA A 125 -5.89 -7.39 -0.07
C ALA A 125 -6.42 -6.86 1.26
N LEU A 126 -7.22 -5.79 1.25
CA LEU A 126 -7.82 -5.23 2.45
C LEU A 126 -8.87 -6.17 3.05
N GLY A 127 -9.60 -6.91 2.22
CA GLY A 127 -10.57 -7.91 2.67
C GLY A 127 -9.92 -9.07 3.44
N ASP A 128 -8.75 -9.53 3.00
CA ASP A 128 -7.95 -10.53 3.74
C ASP A 128 -7.51 -10.00 5.11
N LEU A 129 -7.04 -8.74 5.15
CA LEU A 129 -6.58 -8.10 6.37
C LEU A 129 -7.71 -7.66 7.31
N ALA A 130 -8.96 -7.57 6.84
CA ALA A 130 -10.11 -7.02 7.58
C ALA A 130 -10.38 -7.74 8.90
N LYS A 131 -10.06 -9.04 9.01
CA LYS A 131 -10.25 -9.83 10.25
C LYS A 131 -9.30 -9.40 11.38
N GLY A 132 -8.12 -8.87 11.02
CA GLY A 132 -7.14 -8.36 11.98
C GLY A 132 -7.13 -6.84 12.12
N LEU A 133 -7.83 -6.13 11.22
CA LEU A 133 -7.84 -4.68 11.15
C LEU A 133 -8.60 -4.01 12.28
#